data_AF-A0A353D1N6-F1
#
_entry.id   AF-A0A353D1N6-F1
#
_cell.length_a   1.000
_cell.length_b   1.000
_cell.length_c   1.000
_cell.angle_alpha   90.00
_cell.angle_beta   90.00
_cell.angle_gamma   90.00
#
_symmetry.space_group_name_H-M   'P 1'
#
loop_
_entity.id
_entity.type
_entity.pdbx_description
1 polymer ?
#
loop_
_entity_poly.entity_id
_entity_poly.type
_entity_poly.pdbx_seq_one_letter_code
_entity_poly.pdbx_strand_id
1 'polypeptide(L)'
;MASHVDAAVFIYTEHSQYLVDQVLENPFGASITPVEFSTLSRDSAAILEGVGHVIVAARVPIIKTVLGYAQKYGFSVGIIPLPTQRELPRSYDLPGKLDEAIDLALRDDAPAIDLVLCNKQIMLYKAMMGRIPLLDAPLDMSRRRMFWHGLKRFVGLRLLTFNISLANKQKIRTAACGCMIVQHHESSMASRIIGQDSGVSDGMVSMIISSPSSIVEYVRFLFQTLNLSGRRKRIPSTIGYIKFREIDIESETELEVTIDGGATTMTPVHCETLQSAIRLNVGDELREEIRTAKSAKQKINIQHLPKGKEELQKATKKAIPFFAYASEERFRDLFLALREDARTNSMYIVLMVLSTMLATVGLYQNSSAVVIGAMLLAPLMTPIVSLAMGLLRQDKGLTTQSTVKIILGVVVALLSAILITQMFPHKPLTEEMQARLNPTLLDLAVAIIAGVAGAYTKAYKEILQSLAGVAIAVALVPPLAVAGIGAGRLDWDFFSQAFLLFSTNLVGIV
;
A
#
# COMPACT_ATOMS: atom_id res chain seq x y z
N MET A 1 -6.74 43.48 -5.28
CA MET A 1 -7.22 43.71 -3.90
C MET A 1 -8.50 42.90 -3.78
N ALA A 2 -8.59 42.00 -2.80
CA ALA A 2 -9.84 41.32 -2.52
C ALA A 2 -10.86 42.35 -2.03
N SER A 3 -12.12 42.20 -2.45
CA SER A 3 -13.25 42.98 -1.96
C SER A 3 -13.82 42.34 -0.70
N HIS A 4 -14.34 43.16 0.20
CA HIS A 4 -14.88 42.76 1.50
C HIS A 4 -16.38 43.04 1.56
N VAL A 5 -17.10 42.28 2.38
CA VAL A 5 -18.53 42.48 2.59
C VAL A 5 -18.81 43.81 3.31
N ASP A 6 -19.91 44.48 2.96
CA ASP A 6 -20.31 45.74 3.61
C ASP A 6 -20.78 45.52 5.07
N ALA A 7 -21.43 44.38 5.33
CA ALA A 7 -21.95 44.03 6.64
C ALA A 7 -21.93 42.52 6.88
N ALA A 8 -21.69 42.11 8.13
CA ALA A 8 -21.72 40.72 8.54
C ALA A 8 -22.20 40.53 9.99
N VAL A 9 -22.74 39.35 10.28
CA VAL A 9 -23.02 38.92 11.66
C VAL A 9 -21.87 38.08 12.18
N PHE A 10 -21.28 38.45 13.31
CA PHE A 10 -20.22 37.68 13.94
C PHE A 10 -20.76 36.78 15.05
N ILE A 11 -20.76 35.47 14.80
CA ILE A 11 -21.15 34.45 15.76
C ILE A 11 -19.95 34.02 16.60
N TYR A 12 -20.04 34.27 17.91
CA TYR A 12 -19.02 33.90 18.88
C TYR A 12 -19.61 33.08 20.03
N THR A 13 -18.71 32.57 20.87
CA THR A 13 -18.99 31.77 22.06
C THR A 13 -18.14 32.30 23.22
N GLU A 14 -18.36 31.82 24.44
CA GLU A 14 -17.48 32.14 25.58
C GLU A 14 -15.98 31.90 25.26
N HIS A 15 -15.66 30.87 24.48
CA HIS A 15 -14.29 30.54 24.10
C HIS A 15 -13.68 31.44 23.03
N SER A 16 -14.48 32.28 22.37
CA SER A 16 -14.07 33.19 21.30
C SER A 16 -14.47 34.64 21.55
N GLN A 17 -15.00 34.94 22.74
CA GLN A 17 -15.40 36.29 23.13
C GLN A 17 -14.25 37.28 23.06
N TYR A 18 -13.02 36.84 23.35
CA TYR A 18 -11.81 37.66 23.26
C TYR A 18 -11.52 38.18 21.83
N LEU A 19 -12.15 37.61 20.80
CA LEU A 19 -12.01 38.04 19.40
C LEU A 19 -12.99 39.15 19.01
N VAL A 20 -14.03 39.41 19.81
CA VAL A 20 -15.13 40.32 19.45
C VAL A 20 -14.62 41.71 19.11
N ASP A 21 -13.82 42.31 19.99
CA ASP A 21 -13.30 43.67 19.79
C ASP A 21 -12.43 43.75 18.52
N GLN A 22 -11.57 42.76 18.28
CA GLN A 22 -10.68 42.72 17.12
C GLN A 22 -11.43 42.54 15.80
N VAL A 23 -12.52 41.76 15.78
CA VAL A 23 -13.36 41.61 14.59
C VAL A 23 -14.19 42.87 14.34
N LEU A 24 -14.66 43.54 15.39
CA LEU A 24 -15.36 44.82 15.29
C LEU A 24 -14.46 45.95 14.77
N GLU A 25 -13.19 45.98 15.21
CA GLU A 25 -12.17 46.95 14.81
C GLU A 25 -11.49 46.62 13.46
N ASN A 26 -12.10 45.77 12.63
CA ASN A 26 -11.50 45.33 11.37
C ASN A 26 -11.11 46.53 10.46
N PRO A 27 -9.94 46.47 9.79
CA PRO A 27 -9.46 47.57 8.95
C PRO A 27 -10.17 47.67 7.58
N PHE A 28 -11.13 46.78 7.30
CA PHE A 28 -11.72 46.59 5.97
C PHE A 28 -13.04 47.37 5.78
N GLY A 29 -13.54 48.03 6.84
CA GLY A 29 -14.73 48.88 6.77
C GLY A 29 -16.06 48.12 6.80
N ALA A 30 -16.04 46.81 7.08
CA ALA A 30 -17.24 45.99 7.20
C ALA A 30 -17.95 46.27 8.53
N SER A 31 -19.26 46.52 8.49
CA SER A 31 -20.09 46.69 9.70
C SER A 31 -20.42 45.34 10.33
N ILE A 32 -19.96 45.09 11.56
CA ILE A 32 -20.11 43.79 12.23
C ILE A 32 -21.12 43.85 13.36
N THR A 33 -22.10 42.95 13.34
CA THR A 33 -23.05 42.75 14.45
C THR A 33 -22.67 41.50 15.25
N PRO A 34 -22.16 41.63 16.48
CA PRO A 34 -21.74 40.49 17.27
C PRO A 34 -22.96 39.80 17.90
N VAL A 35 -23.05 38.47 17.75
CA VAL A 35 -24.13 37.64 18.29
C VAL A 35 -23.54 36.44 19.01
N GLU A 36 -23.89 36.26 20.27
CA GLU A 36 -23.52 35.06 21.02
C GLU A 36 -24.34 33.85 20.54
N PHE A 37 -23.69 32.70 20.33
CA PHE A 37 -24.32 31.50 19.80
C PHE A 37 -25.52 31.01 20.64
N SER A 38 -25.49 31.22 21.96
CA SER A 38 -26.59 30.86 22.87
C SER A 38 -27.88 31.59 22.51
N THR A 39 -27.80 32.88 22.16
CA THR A 39 -28.91 33.71 21.67
C THR A 39 -29.38 33.25 20.29
N LEU A 40 -28.44 32.98 19.39
CA LEU A 40 -28.75 32.49 18.04
C LEU A 40 -29.53 31.17 18.07
N SER A 41 -29.17 30.25 18.98
CA SER A 41 -29.81 28.95 19.08
C SER A 41 -31.29 29.01 19.49
N ARG A 42 -31.71 30.11 20.12
CA ARG A 42 -33.10 30.33 20.56
C ARG A 42 -33.97 30.96 19.48
N ASP A 43 -33.42 31.87 18.68
CA ASP A 43 -34.16 32.60 17.65
C ASP A 43 -33.34 32.84 16.38
N SER A 44 -32.95 31.74 15.73
CA SER A 44 -32.13 31.79 14.51
C SER A 44 -32.81 32.49 13.33
N ALA A 45 -34.15 32.46 13.24
CA ALA A 45 -34.88 33.06 12.13
C ALA A 45 -34.83 34.60 12.21
N ALA A 46 -35.14 35.17 13.37
CA ALA A 46 -35.13 36.64 13.54
C ALA A 46 -33.74 37.25 13.31
N ILE A 47 -32.67 36.49 13.56
CA ILE A 47 -31.29 36.98 13.47
C ILE A 47 -30.69 36.77 12.08
N LEU A 48 -30.97 35.66 11.40
CA LEU A 48 -30.28 35.27 10.16
C LEU A 48 -31.09 35.53 8.88
N GLU A 49 -32.40 35.77 8.99
CA GLU A 49 -33.21 36.05 7.80
C GLU A 49 -32.81 37.40 7.19
N GLY A 50 -32.46 37.39 5.90
CA GLY A 50 -31.97 38.57 5.18
C GLY A 50 -30.49 38.91 5.41
N VAL A 51 -29.77 38.15 6.24
CA VAL A 51 -28.31 38.32 6.42
C VAL A 51 -27.59 37.81 5.18
N GLY A 52 -26.67 38.62 4.63
CA GLY A 52 -25.87 38.25 3.46
C GLY A 52 -24.63 37.41 3.79
N HIS A 53 -24.00 37.70 4.94
CA HIS A 53 -22.72 37.11 5.35
C HIS A 53 -22.63 36.91 6.87
N VAL A 54 -22.00 35.81 7.28
CA VAL A 54 -21.83 35.42 8.68
C VAL A 54 -20.39 35.00 8.93
N ILE A 55 -19.77 35.56 9.96
CA ILE A 55 -18.47 35.11 10.45
C ILE A 55 -18.69 34.22 11.67
N VAL A 56 -17.98 33.10 11.77
CA VAL A 56 -18.04 32.23 12.94
C VAL A 56 -16.64 31.94 13.50
N ALA A 57 -16.49 32.15 14.81
CA ALA A 57 -15.33 31.71 15.58
C ALA A 57 -15.80 30.77 16.70
N ALA A 58 -15.77 29.45 16.48
CA ALA A 58 -16.29 28.49 17.44
C ALA A 58 -15.67 27.10 17.30
N ARG A 59 -16.00 26.19 18.23
CA ARG A 59 -15.66 24.77 18.09
C ARG A 59 -16.41 24.14 16.92
N VAL A 60 -15.86 23.07 16.36
CA VAL A 60 -16.38 22.38 15.15
C VAL A 60 -17.89 22.07 15.20
N PRO A 61 -18.48 21.57 16.30
CA PRO A 61 -19.92 21.31 16.35
C PRO A 61 -20.78 22.56 16.08
N ILE A 62 -20.37 23.72 16.58
CA ILE A 62 -21.08 24.98 16.39
C ILE A 62 -20.91 25.49 14.96
N ILE A 63 -19.69 25.37 14.41
CA ILE A 63 -19.44 25.69 13.00
C ILE A 63 -20.38 24.88 12.11
N LYS A 64 -20.51 23.56 12.34
CA LYS A 64 -21.46 22.71 11.59
C LYS A 64 -22.90 23.21 11.69
N THR A 65 -23.36 23.62 12.86
CA THR A 65 -24.69 24.21 13.03
C THR A 65 -24.86 25.49 12.19
N VAL A 66 -23.86 26.39 12.22
CA VAL A 66 -23.87 27.62 11.41
C VAL A 66 -23.88 27.31 9.91
N LEU A 67 -23.14 26.30 9.45
CA LEU A 67 -23.19 25.87 8.04
C LEU A 67 -24.56 25.28 7.67
N GLY A 68 -25.22 24.57 8.58
CA GLY A 68 -26.60 24.12 8.40
C GLY A 68 -27.58 25.29 8.27
N TYR A 69 -27.37 26.37 9.03
CA TYR A 69 -28.12 27.62 8.84
C TYR A 69 -27.77 28.31 7.52
N ALA A 70 -26.50 28.32 7.10
CA ALA A 70 -26.08 28.90 5.82
C ALA A 70 -26.78 28.19 4.65
N GLN A 71 -26.87 26.86 4.72
CA GLN A 71 -27.62 26.06 3.74
C GLN A 71 -29.11 26.42 3.73
N LYS A 72 -29.70 26.67 4.90
CA LYS A 72 -31.13 26.99 5.04
C LYS A 72 -31.49 28.41 4.60
N TYR A 73 -30.66 29.39 4.95
CA TYR A 73 -30.95 30.83 4.77
C TYR A 73 -30.17 31.48 3.61
N GLY A 74 -29.16 30.82 3.04
CA GLY A 74 -28.47 31.24 1.81
C GLY A 74 -27.32 32.24 1.98
N PHE A 75 -26.89 32.54 3.21
CA PHE A 75 -25.76 33.43 3.46
C PHE A 75 -24.40 32.78 3.20
N SER A 76 -23.37 33.59 2.93
CA SER A 76 -21.97 33.12 2.89
C SER A 76 -21.35 33.10 4.28
N VAL A 77 -20.35 32.24 4.49
CA VAL A 77 -19.72 32.04 5.79
C VAL A 77 -18.22 32.31 5.73
N GLY A 78 -17.73 33.14 6.66
CA GLY A 78 -16.32 33.28 7.02
C GLY A 78 -16.01 32.49 8.29
N ILE A 79 -14.87 31.80 8.35
CA ILE A 79 -14.44 31.06 9.54
C ILE A 79 -13.16 31.66 10.09
N ILE A 80 -13.17 32.01 11.37
CA ILE A 80 -11.96 32.36 12.12
C ILE A 80 -11.59 31.15 12.99
N PRO A 81 -10.49 30.43 12.68
CA PRO A 81 -10.11 29.23 13.41
C PRO A 81 -9.62 29.57 14.82
N LEU A 82 -10.01 28.74 15.80
CA LEU A 82 -9.49 28.82 17.17
C LEU A 82 -8.07 28.21 17.24
N PRO A 83 -7.18 28.72 18.13
CA PRO A 83 -5.81 28.22 18.25
C PRO A 83 -5.68 26.71 18.58
N THR A 84 -6.73 26.11 19.14
CA THR A 84 -6.77 24.68 19.48
C THR A 84 -7.09 23.78 18.28
N GLN A 85 -7.59 24.33 17.18
CA GLN A 85 -8.02 23.59 16.00
C GLN A 85 -6.86 23.40 15.02
N ARG A 86 -6.54 22.13 14.72
CA ARG A 86 -5.46 21.79 13.76
C ARG A 86 -5.97 21.32 12.41
N GLU A 87 -7.08 20.57 12.39
CA GLU A 87 -7.64 20.00 11.16
C GLU A 87 -8.39 21.06 10.34
N LEU A 88 -9.22 21.88 11.00
CA LEU A 88 -10.01 22.93 10.34
C LEU A 88 -9.18 23.87 9.46
N PRO A 89 -8.08 24.50 9.94
CA PRO A 89 -7.29 25.39 9.10
C PRO A 89 -6.60 24.66 7.95
N ARG A 90 -6.16 23.43 8.18
CA ARG A 90 -5.46 22.63 7.16
C ARG A 90 -6.40 22.17 6.05
N SER A 91 -7.66 21.90 6.35
CA SER A 91 -8.64 21.38 5.39
C SER A 91 -9.26 22.45 4.49
N TYR A 92 -9.30 23.69 4.96
CA TYR A 92 -9.89 24.84 4.24
C TYR A 92 -8.86 25.94 3.90
N ASP A 93 -7.57 25.66 4.10
CA ASP A 93 -6.47 26.61 3.88
C ASP A 93 -6.66 27.93 4.65
N LEU A 94 -7.11 27.84 5.91
CA LEU A 94 -7.36 29.02 6.73
C LEU A 94 -6.05 29.55 7.34
N PRO A 95 -5.83 30.88 7.35
CA PRO A 95 -4.64 31.49 7.92
C PRO A 95 -4.52 31.22 9.42
N GLY A 96 -3.28 31.05 9.87
CA GLY A 96 -2.98 30.89 11.30
C GLY A 96 -2.87 32.20 12.07
N LYS A 97 -2.58 33.32 11.39
CA LYS A 97 -2.57 34.64 12.00
C LYS A 97 -3.98 35.23 11.99
N LEU A 98 -4.35 35.88 13.09
CA LEU A 98 -5.70 36.40 13.25
C LEU A 98 -6.05 37.46 12.20
N ASP A 99 -5.18 38.43 11.93
CA ASP A 99 -5.46 39.50 10.96
C ASP A 99 -5.73 38.96 9.55
N GLU A 100 -4.95 37.95 9.15
CA GLU A 100 -5.13 37.25 7.87
C GLU A 100 -6.42 36.41 7.86
N ALA A 101 -6.78 35.81 9.00
CA ALA A 101 -8.04 35.07 9.13
C ALA A 101 -9.27 35.98 9.11
N ILE A 102 -9.19 37.19 9.69
CA ILE A 102 -10.24 38.21 9.62
C ILE A 102 -10.37 38.74 8.18
N ASP A 103 -9.24 39.04 7.51
CA ASP A 103 -9.24 39.38 6.07
C ASP A 103 -9.99 38.33 5.26
N LEU A 104 -9.56 37.06 5.39
CA LEU A 104 -10.16 35.98 4.63
C LEU A 104 -11.64 35.80 4.97
N ALA A 105 -12.00 35.86 6.25
CA ALA A 105 -13.38 35.67 6.69
C ALA A 105 -14.32 36.76 6.18
N LEU A 106 -13.82 37.97 5.88
CA LEU A 106 -14.62 39.11 5.42
C LEU A 106 -14.72 39.25 3.90
N ARG A 107 -14.05 38.42 3.10
CA ARG A 107 -14.11 38.53 1.64
C ARG A 107 -15.53 38.27 1.12
N ASP A 108 -15.94 39.03 0.11
CA ASP A 108 -17.29 38.94 -0.49
C ASP A 108 -17.43 37.88 -1.59
N ASP A 109 -16.34 37.18 -1.91
CA ASP A 109 -16.18 36.33 -3.08
C ASP A 109 -16.12 34.83 -2.77
N ALA A 110 -16.83 34.46 -1.70
CA ALA A 110 -16.95 33.11 -1.17
C ALA A 110 -17.41 32.10 -2.24
N PRO A 111 -16.58 31.11 -2.62
CA PRO A 111 -16.98 30.08 -3.58
C PRO A 111 -18.09 29.18 -3.02
N ALA A 112 -18.93 28.66 -3.92
CA ALA A 112 -19.88 27.61 -3.58
C ALA A 112 -19.15 26.27 -3.41
N ILE A 113 -19.44 25.58 -2.31
CA ILE A 113 -18.82 24.29 -1.97
C ILE A 113 -19.88 23.25 -1.63
N ASP A 114 -19.50 21.99 -1.78
CA ASP A 114 -20.35 20.86 -1.44
C ASP A 114 -20.36 20.59 0.06
N LEU A 115 -21.49 20.11 0.58
CA LEU A 115 -21.59 19.57 1.93
C LEU A 115 -21.79 18.06 1.86
N VAL A 116 -20.94 17.30 2.56
CA VAL A 116 -21.17 15.87 2.76
C VAL A 116 -21.91 15.66 4.06
N LEU A 117 -23.01 14.92 3.98
CA LEU A 117 -23.78 14.49 5.13
C LEU A 117 -23.45 13.03 5.44
N CYS A 118 -23.30 12.73 6.73
CA CYS A 118 -23.15 11.38 7.26
C CYS A 118 -24.26 11.18 8.30
N ASN A 119 -25.25 10.34 8.00
CA ASN A 119 -26.47 10.19 8.81
C ASN A 119 -27.13 11.56 9.12
N LYS A 120 -27.26 12.41 8.10
CA LYS A 120 -27.78 13.80 8.18
C LYS A 120 -26.91 14.78 8.99
N GLN A 121 -25.77 14.35 9.52
CA GLN A 121 -24.83 15.24 10.19
C GLN A 121 -23.80 15.75 9.19
N ILE A 122 -23.54 17.07 9.20
CA ILE A 122 -22.51 17.68 8.35
C ILE A 122 -21.14 17.12 8.75
N MET A 123 -20.41 16.63 7.77
CA MET A 123 -19.01 16.27 7.85
C MET A 123 -18.19 17.41 7.23
N LEU A 124 -17.10 17.82 7.89
CA LEU A 124 -16.22 18.87 7.38
C LEU A 124 -14.94 18.31 6.78
N TYR A 125 -14.44 17.16 7.24
CA TYR A 125 -13.19 16.60 6.72
C TYR A 125 -13.29 15.10 6.55
N LYS A 126 -13.71 14.38 7.61
CA LYS A 126 -13.69 12.92 7.62
C LYS A 126 -14.71 12.27 8.55
N ALA A 127 -15.12 11.06 8.17
CA ALA A 127 -15.81 10.12 9.05
C ALA A 127 -15.06 8.80 9.06
N MET A 128 -14.90 8.19 10.24
CA MET A 128 -14.18 6.93 10.42
C MET A 128 -15.10 5.89 11.04
N MET A 129 -15.06 4.68 10.50
CA MET A 129 -15.76 3.51 11.04
C MET A 129 -14.84 2.30 11.09
N GLY A 130 -14.82 1.61 12.23
CA GLY A 130 -13.85 0.55 12.51
C GLY A 130 -12.47 1.09 12.86
N ARG A 131 -11.44 0.24 12.75
CA ARG A 131 -10.07 0.56 13.16
C ARG A 131 -9.15 0.68 11.96
N ILE A 132 -8.63 1.88 11.72
CA ILE A 132 -7.72 2.16 10.61
C ILE A 132 -6.43 2.78 11.16
N PRO A 133 -5.48 1.96 11.65
CA PRO A 133 -4.34 2.47 12.39
C PRO A 133 -3.48 3.43 11.57
N LEU A 134 -3.18 4.61 12.12
CA LEU A 134 -2.24 5.59 11.56
C LEU A 134 -2.66 6.27 10.25
N LEU A 135 -3.79 5.90 9.62
CA LEU A 135 -4.23 6.55 8.38
C LEU A 135 -4.69 7.99 8.61
N ASP A 136 -5.15 8.28 9.83
CA ASP A 136 -5.54 9.58 10.38
C ASP A 136 -4.36 10.37 11.00
N ALA A 137 -3.16 9.78 11.06
CA ALA A 137 -2.04 10.40 11.75
C ALA A 137 -1.48 11.59 10.95
N PRO A 138 -1.10 12.70 11.63
CA PRO A 138 -0.52 13.86 10.97
C PRO A 138 0.84 13.52 10.33
N LEU A 139 1.09 14.08 9.13
CA LEU A 139 2.31 13.82 8.34
C LEU A 139 3.62 14.25 9.03
N ASP A 140 3.56 15.18 10.00
CA ASP A 140 4.73 15.69 10.74
C ASP A 140 5.24 14.76 11.86
N MET A 141 4.65 13.58 12.01
CA MET A 141 5.02 12.65 13.09
C MET A 141 6.35 11.92 12.82
N SER A 142 7.26 11.94 13.80
CA SER A 142 8.54 11.20 13.76
C SER A 142 8.35 9.69 13.48
N ARG A 143 9.16 9.15 12.55
CA ARG A 143 9.14 7.74 12.11
C ARG A 143 9.25 6.73 13.25
N ARG A 144 10.10 7.00 14.26
CA ARG A 144 10.29 6.10 15.41
C ARG A 144 9.05 6.07 16.28
N ARG A 145 8.43 7.23 16.52
CA ARG A 145 7.19 7.33 17.33
C ARG A 145 6.02 6.67 16.60
N MET A 146 5.93 6.83 15.27
CA MET A 146 4.95 6.15 14.44
C MET A 146 5.05 4.63 14.54
N PHE A 147 6.27 4.07 14.48
CA PHE A 147 6.47 2.63 14.60
C PHE A 147 6.00 2.09 15.96
N TRP A 148 6.40 2.73 17.07
CA TRP A 148 6.04 2.26 18.42
C TRP A 148 4.56 2.47 18.77
N HIS A 149 3.95 3.60 18.39
CA HIS A 149 2.51 3.82 18.54
C HIS A 149 1.68 2.96 17.58
N GLY A 150 2.19 2.73 16.37
CA GLY A 150 1.58 1.89 15.35
C GLY A 150 1.48 0.45 15.81
N LEU A 151 2.59 -0.14 16.26
CA LEU A 151 2.66 -1.57 16.60
C LEU A 151 1.62 -1.97 17.65
N LYS A 152 1.38 -1.13 18.66
CA LYS A 152 0.31 -1.36 19.66
C LYS A 152 -1.09 -1.26 19.07
N ARG A 153 -1.33 -0.35 18.11
CA ARG A 153 -2.63 -0.19 17.44
C ARG A 153 -2.97 -1.33 16.48
N PHE A 154 -1.99 -2.10 16.01
CA PHE A 154 -2.19 -3.31 15.20
C PHE A 154 -2.53 -4.56 16.02
N VAL A 155 -2.30 -4.54 17.33
CA VAL A 155 -2.66 -5.68 18.19
C VAL A 155 -4.17 -5.88 18.20
N GLY A 156 -4.59 -7.11 17.89
CA GLY A 156 -6.00 -7.49 17.85
C GLY A 156 -6.79 -6.93 16.67
N LEU A 157 -6.13 -6.39 15.63
CA LEU A 157 -6.80 -5.89 14.44
C LEU A 157 -7.45 -7.07 13.69
N ARG A 158 -8.74 -6.94 13.37
CA ARG A 158 -9.55 -7.92 12.66
C ARG A 158 -10.23 -7.27 11.47
N LEU A 159 -10.51 -8.07 10.45
CA LEU A 159 -11.36 -7.65 9.35
C LEU A 159 -12.81 -7.93 9.73
N LEU A 160 -13.69 -6.98 9.45
CA LEU A 160 -15.14 -7.07 9.60
C LEU A 160 -15.78 -7.05 8.21
N THR A 161 -16.93 -7.70 8.07
CA THR A 161 -17.67 -7.65 6.81
C THR A 161 -18.39 -6.31 6.69
N PHE A 162 -18.22 -5.65 5.55
CA PHE A 162 -18.95 -4.46 5.16
C PHE A 162 -19.81 -4.75 3.91
N ASN A 163 -21.07 -4.33 3.95
CA ASN A 163 -21.95 -4.26 2.80
C ASN A 163 -22.09 -2.80 2.39
N ILE A 164 -21.61 -2.48 1.19
CA ILE A 164 -21.63 -1.12 0.65
C ILE A 164 -22.63 -1.10 -0.50
N SER A 165 -23.64 -0.22 -0.41
CA SER A 165 -24.57 0.04 -1.51
C SER A 165 -24.27 1.40 -2.12
N LEU A 166 -24.26 1.47 -3.44
CA LEU A 166 -23.97 2.67 -4.19
C LEU A 166 -25.24 3.18 -4.90
N ALA A 167 -25.27 4.48 -5.22
CA ALA A 167 -26.40 5.12 -5.92
C ALA A 167 -26.85 4.40 -7.22
N ASN A 168 -25.94 3.69 -7.90
CA ASN A 168 -26.23 2.92 -9.11
C ASN A 168 -26.81 1.51 -8.84
N LYS A 169 -27.25 1.23 -7.59
CA LYS A 169 -27.74 -0.07 -7.09
C LYS A 169 -26.69 -1.19 -7.05
N GLN A 170 -25.41 -0.90 -7.32
CA GLN A 170 -24.35 -1.87 -7.15
C GLN A 170 -24.12 -2.15 -5.66
N LYS A 171 -24.12 -3.42 -5.29
CA LYS A 171 -23.81 -3.87 -3.92
C LYS A 171 -22.43 -4.51 -3.89
N ILE A 172 -21.59 -4.03 -2.98
CA ILE A 172 -20.23 -4.52 -2.77
C ILE A 172 -20.17 -5.11 -1.37
N ARG A 173 -19.79 -6.38 -1.28
CA ARG A 173 -19.55 -7.05 0.00
C ARG A 173 -18.07 -7.37 0.13
N THR A 174 -17.42 -6.86 1.17
CA THR A 174 -15.98 -7.02 1.38
C THR A 174 -15.63 -7.15 2.86
N ALA A 175 -14.38 -7.51 3.18
CA ALA A 175 -13.85 -7.54 4.54
C ALA A 175 -12.77 -6.46 4.70
N ALA A 176 -12.87 -5.64 5.74
CA ALA A 176 -11.96 -4.53 6.00
C ALA A 176 -11.75 -4.31 7.50
N CYS A 177 -10.63 -3.73 7.93
CA CYS A 177 -10.45 -3.35 9.33
C CYS A 177 -11.19 -2.06 9.67
N GLY A 178 -11.47 -1.22 8.66
CA GLY A 178 -12.33 -0.06 8.76
C GLY A 178 -12.46 0.67 7.42
N CYS A 179 -13.43 1.58 7.37
CA CYS A 179 -13.68 2.48 6.25
C CYS A 179 -13.54 3.93 6.71
N MET A 180 -13.04 4.79 5.83
CA MET A 180 -12.89 6.21 6.08
C MET A 180 -13.52 6.97 4.93
N ILE A 181 -14.42 7.88 5.25
CA ILE A 181 -14.96 8.84 4.31
C ILE A 181 -14.12 10.10 4.44
N VAL A 182 -13.70 10.65 3.31
CA VAL A 182 -12.84 11.82 3.21
C VAL A 182 -13.52 12.80 2.25
N GLN A 183 -13.66 14.06 2.66
CA GLN A 183 -14.19 15.11 1.79
C GLN A 183 -13.10 16.11 1.42
N HIS A 184 -12.29 16.51 2.40
CA HIS A 184 -11.27 17.54 2.22
C HIS A 184 -9.86 16.97 2.24
N HIS A 185 -8.95 17.62 1.51
CA HIS A 185 -7.54 17.27 1.47
C HIS A 185 -6.86 17.66 2.78
N GLU A 186 -6.96 16.81 3.80
CA GLU A 186 -6.10 16.93 4.97
C GLU A 186 -4.64 16.70 4.58
N SER A 187 -3.68 17.31 5.29
CA SER A 187 -2.28 16.83 5.30
C SER A 187 -2.14 15.54 6.12
N SER A 188 -2.97 14.54 5.82
CA SER A 188 -2.99 13.21 6.42
C SER A 188 -2.49 12.16 5.43
N MET A 189 -2.27 10.92 5.91
CA MET A 189 -1.81 9.85 5.01
C MET A 189 -2.92 9.43 4.02
N ALA A 190 -4.19 9.58 4.39
CA ALA A 190 -5.35 9.30 3.54
C ALA A 190 -5.36 10.12 2.24
N SER A 191 -5.10 11.43 2.32
CA SER A 191 -5.08 12.33 1.16
C SER A 191 -3.94 12.01 0.19
N ARG A 192 -2.75 11.63 0.69
CA ARG A 192 -1.63 11.19 -0.17
C ARG A 192 -1.96 9.95 -1.01
N ILE A 193 -2.86 9.08 -0.53
CA ILE A 193 -3.26 7.85 -1.25
C ILE A 193 -4.24 8.16 -2.37
N ILE A 194 -5.21 9.03 -2.10
CA ILE A 194 -6.22 9.45 -3.08
C ILE A 194 -5.64 10.49 -4.06
N GLY A 195 -4.60 11.22 -3.64
CA GLY A 195 -4.07 12.37 -4.35
C GLY A 195 -5.10 13.50 -4.44
N GLN A 196 -5.07 14.28 -5.52
CA GLN A 196 -6.07 15.30 -5.85
C GLN A 196 -7.40 14.73 -6.39
N ASP A 197 -7.69 13.45 -6.16
CA ASP A 197 -8.92 12.81 -6.67
C ASP A 197 -10.12 12.99 -5.72
N SER A 198 -10.02 13.84 -4.70
CA SER A 198 -11.13 14.32 -3.86
C SER A 198 -11.16 15.85 -3.94
N GLY A 199 -12.32 16.44 -4.26
CA GLY A 199 -12.49 17.88 -4.39
C GLY A 199 -13.68 18.39 -3.59
N VAL A 200 -13.61 19.66 -3.20
CA VAL A 200 -14.60 20.33 -2.34
C VAL A 200 -15.87 20.74 -3.10
N SER A 201 -15.82 20.68 -4.43
CA SER A 201 -16.90 21.04 -5.35
C SER A 201 -17.06 20.00 -6.46
N ASP A 202 -16.68 18.74 -6.20
CA ASP A 202 -16.69 17.67 -7.20
C ASP A 202 -18.00 16.86 -7.23
N GLY A 203 -18.86 17.08 -6.25
CA GLY A 203 -20.17 16.51 -6.06
C GLY A 203 -20.17 15.06 -5.58
N MET A 204 -19.08 14.59 -4.96
CA MET A 204 -18.86 13.18 -4.66
C MET A 204 -18.33 12.92 -3.24
N VAL A 205 -18.82 11.84 -2.65
CA VAL A 205 -18.27 11.22 -1.45
C VAL A 205 -17.09 10.33 -1.85
N SER A 206 -15.92 10.58 -1.25
CA SER A 206 -14.75 9.72 -1.39
C SER A 206 -14.59 8.81 -0.17
N MET A 207 -14.49 7.50 -0.41
CA MET A 207 -14.34 6.49 0.63
C MET A 207 -13.08 5.65 0.40
N ILE A 208 -12.30 5.48 1.47
CA ILE A 208 -11.17 4.56 1.59
C ILE A 208 -11.62 3.33 2.39
N ILE A 209 -11.26 2.15 1.90
CA ILE A 209 -11.49 0.88 2.58
C ILE A 209 -10.12 0.27 2.90
N SER A 210 -9.82 0.05 4.17
CA SER A 210 -8.53 -0.54 4.58
C SER A 210 -8.69 -2.03 4.83
N SER A 211 -8.07 -2.87 3.98
CA SER A 211 -8.09 -4.34 4.12
C SER A 211 -6.69 -4.92 3.93
N PRO A 212 -5.80 -4.76 4.93
CA PRO A 212 -4.46 -5.33 4.85
C PRO A 212 -4.48 -6.85 4.99
N SER A 213 -3.72 -7.55 4.13
CA SER A 213 -3.52 -8.99 4.25
C SER A 213 -2.56 -9.35 5.40
N SER A 214 -1.70 -8.40 5.81
CA SER A 214 -0.80 -8.55 6.95
C SER A 214 -0.37 -7.21 7.56
N ILE A 215 0.11 -7.26 8.81
CA ILE A 215 0.65 -6.08 9.51
C ILE A 215 1.90 -5.56 8.80
N VAL A 216 2.81 -6.44 8.35
CA VAL A 216 4.04 -6.03 7.66
C VAL A 216 3.74 -5.34 6.34
N GLU A 217 2.78 -5.83 5.55
CA GLU A 217 2.37 -5.18 4.30
C GLU A 217 1.81 -3.78 4.57
N TYR A 218 0.94 -3.65 5.57
CA TYR A 218 0.37 -2.36 5.95
C TYR A 218 1.45 -1.37 6.44
N VAL A 219 2.35 -1.81 7.33
CA VAL A 219 3.44 -0.98 7.84
C VAL A 219 4.40 -0.57 6.72
N ARG A 220 4.76 -1.50 5.82
CA ARG A 220 5.56 -1.19 4.63
C ARG A 220 4.88 -0.14 3.75
N PHE A 221 3.57 -0.27 3.56
CA PHE A 221 2.77 0.71 2.85
C PHE A 221 2.83 2.10 3.52
N LEU A 222 2.62 2.20 4.83
CA LEU A 222 2.73 3.48 5.56
C LEU A 222 4.14 4.10 5.45
N PHE A 223 5.20 3.30 5.48
CA PHE A 223 6.56 3.82 5.28
C PHE A 223 6.79 4.29 3.85
N GLN A 224 6.22 3.61 2.86
CA GLN A 224 6.30 4.03 1.48
C GLN A 224 5.60 5.38 1.28
N THR A 225 4.42 5.60 1.89
CA THR A 225 3.67 6.86 1.74
C THR A 225 4.37 8.08 2.33
N LEU A 226 5.21 7.90 3.36
CA LEU A 226 6.03 8.96 3.93
C LEU A 226 7.18 9.40 3.02
N ASN A 227 7.77 8.45 2.27
CA ASN A 227 8.86 8.70 1.32
C ASN A 227 8.38 9.17 -0.08
N LEU A 228 7.07 9.33 -0.29
CA LEU A 228 6.53 9.80 -1.57
C LEU A 228 6.85 11.29 -1.77
N SER A 229 7.86 11.56 -2.58
CA SER A 229 8.04 12.83 -3.27
C SER A 229 7.30 12.78 -4.61
N GLY A 230 6.22 13.54 -4.75
CA GLY A 230 5.75 14.11 -6.01
C GLY A 230 5.28 13.21 -7.18
N ARG A 231 5.15 11.87 -7.05
CA ARG A 231 4.65 11.02 -8.15
C ARG A 231 3.41 10.20 -7.78
N ARG A 232 2.34 10.35 -8.56
CA ARG A 232 1.15 9.47 -8.61
C ARG A 232 1.60 8.01 -8.69
N LYS A 233 1.50 7.26 -7.59
CA LYS A 233 1.63 5.80 -7.60
C LYS A 233 0.26 5.16 -7.42
N ARG A 234 0.11 3.98 -8.01
CA ARG A 234 -1.11 3.15 -7.96
C ARG A 234 -1.55 2.94 -6.51
N ILE A 235 -2.86 2.97 -6.28
CA ILE A 235 -3.47 2.63 -4.99
C ILE A 235 -2.96 1.22 -4.59
N PRO A 236 -2.35 1.07 -3.40
CA PRO A 236 -1.80 -0.21 -2.96
C PRO A 236 -2.87 -1.30 -2.82
N SER A 237 -2.45 -2.57 -2.86
CA SER A 237 -3.31 -3.75 -2.69
C SER A 237 -4.12 -3.76 -1.39
N THR A 238 -3.62 -3.09 -0.34
CA THR A 238 -4.26 -3.03 0.98
C THR A 238 -5.39 -1.99 1.08
N ILE A 239 -5.54 -1.14 0.07
CA ILE A 239 -6.50 -0.02 0.08
C ILE A 239 -7.49 -0.19 -1.07
N GLY A 240 -8.78 -0.15 -0.75
CA GLY A 240 -9.85 0.09 -1.70
C GLY A 240 -10.24 1.56 -1.72
N TYR A 241 -10.68 2.04 -2.89
CA TYR A 241 -11.17 3.40 -3.07
C TYR A 241 -12.49 3.40 -3.85
N ILE A 242 -13.48 4.12 -3.33
CA ILE A 242 -14.79 4.30 -3.94
C ILE A 242 -15.13 5.79 -3.96
N LYS A 243 -15.64 6.29 -5.09
CA LYS A 243 -16.06 7.69 -5.25
C LYS A 243 -17.45 7.76 -5.90
N PHE A 244 -18.46 8.15 -5.12
CA PHE A 244 -19.87 8.18 -5.51
C PHE A 244 -20.63 9.33 -4.86
N ARG A 245 -21.77 9.73 -5.42
CA ARG A 245 -22.63 10.78 -4.83
C ARG A 245 -23.28 10.36 -3.51
N GLU A 246 -23.61 9.08 -3.42
CA GLU A 246 -24.31 8.46 -2.31
C GLU A 246 -23.71 7.08 -2.06
N ILE A 247 -23.39 6.81 -0.79
CA ILE A 247 -22.79 5.57 -0.32
C ILE A 247 -23.49 5.17 0.98
N ASP A 248 -24.15 4.02 0.96
CA ASP A 248 -24.65 3.36 2.16
C ASP A 248 -23.66 2.30 2.62
N ILE A 249 -23.37 2.26 3.91
CA ILE A 249 -22.39 1.37 4.51
C ILE A 249 -23.03 0.67 5.70
N GLU A 250 -23.16 -0.63 5.60
CA GLU A 250 -23.57 -1.51 6.70
C GLU A 250 -22.38 -2.36 7.10
N SER A 251 -22.23 -2.63 8.40
CA SER A 251 -21.28 -3.60 8.93
C SER A 251 -22.00 -4.76 9.58
N GLU A 252 -21.34 -5.91 9.63
CA GLU A 252 -21.86 -7.12 10.28
C GLU A 252 -22.16 -6.92 11.77
N THR A 253 -21.38 -6.08 12.44
CA THR A 253 -21.61 -5.62 13.82
C THR A 253 -21.91 -4.13 13.82
N GLU A 254 -22.65 -3.66 14.81
CA GLU A 254 -22.81 -2.22 15.00
C GLU A 254 -21.45 -1.59 15.35
N LEU A 255 -21.03 -0.60 14.56
CA LEU A 255 -19.78 0.13 14.75
C LEU A 255 -20.06 1.58 15.05
N GLU A 256 -19.30 2.12 16.00
CA GLU A 256 -19.21 3.55 16.22
C GLU A 256 -18.54 4.23 15.02
N VAL A 257 -19.13 5.35 14.62
CA VAL A 257 -18.70 6.17 13.49
C VAL A 257 -18.35 7.54 14.03
N THR A 258 -17.06 7.88 14.04
CA THR A 258 -16.59 9.19 14.49
C THR A 258 -16.52 10.15 13.31
N ILE A 259 -17.22 11.28 13.41
CA ILE A 259 -17.26 12.35 12.40
C ILE A 259 -16.47 13.55 12.93
N ASP A 260 -15.43 13.92 12.19
CA ASP A 260 -14.50 15.03 12.49
C ASP A 260 -13.94 15.02 13.93
N GLY A 261 -13.71 13.82 14.48
CA GLY A 261 -13.10 13.62 15.79
C GLY A 261 -13.98 13.93 17.01
N GLY A 262 -15.27 14.22 16.83
CA GLY A 262 -16.16 14.62 17.92
C GLY A 262 -17.55 14.01 17.89
N ALA A 263 -18.31 14.19 16.81
CA ALA A 263 -19.66 13.66 16.72
C ALA A 263 -19.62 12.15 16.46
N THR A 264 -20.47 11.39 17.14
CA THR A 264 -20.54 9.94 17.03
C THR A 264 -21.92 9.52 16.54
N THR A 265 -21.95 8.70 15.48
CA THR A 265 -23.13 7.98 15.02
C THR A 265 -22.82 6.49 14.98
N MET A 266 -23.77 5.66 14.56
CA MET A 266 -23.61 4.21 14.46
C MET A 266 -23.90 3.75 13.04
N THR A 267 -23.34 2.61 12.64
CA THR A 267 -23.74 1.91 11.42
C THR A 267 -25.16 1.34 11.56
N PRO A 268 -26.00 1.34 10.52
CA PRO A 268 -25.70 1.68 9.13
C PRO A 268 -25.49 3.18 8.91
N VAL A 269 -24.55 3.50 8.01
CA VAL A 269 -24.21 4.87 7.65
C VAL A 269 -24.72 5.16 6.25
N HIS A 270 -25.49 6.23 6.12
CA HIS A 270 -25.87 6.83 4.86
C HIS A 270 -25.05 8.10 4.65
N CYS A 271 -24.30 8.14 3.55
CA CYS A 271 -23.53 9.31 3.16
C CYS A 271 -23.95 9.84 1.81
N GLU A 272 -24.23 11.14 1.77
CA GLU A 272 -24.66 11.85 0.55
C GLU A 272 -23.93 13.19 0.41
N THR A 273 -23.77 13.64 -0.82
CA THR A 273 -23.21 14.96 -1.13
C THR A 273 -24.30 15.91 -1.60
N LEU A 274 -24.39 17.07 -0.95
CA LEU A 274 -25.20 18.20 -1.38
C LEU A 274 -24.33 19.16 -2.19
N GLN A 275 -24.60 19.23 -3.49
CA GLN A 275 -23.78 20.02 -4.43
C GLN A 275 -24.00 21.52 -4.25
N SER A 276 -22.91 22.29 -4.24
CA SER A 276 -22.95 23.76 -4.12
C SER A 276 -23.85 24.24 -2.98
N ALA A 277 -23.85 23.53 -1.86
CA ALA A 277 -24.82 23.68 -0.78
C ALA A 277 -24.64 24.96 0.04
N ILE A 278 -23.40 25.45 0.16
CA ILE A 278 -23.06 26.65 0.92
C ILE A 278 -22.00 27.49 0.20
N ARG A 279 -21.92 28.77 0.53
CA ARG A 279 -20.81 29.65 0.13
C ARG A 279 -19.88 29.83 1.33
N LEU A 280 -18.62 29.43 1.19
CA LEU A 280 -17.64 29.43 2.28
C LEU A 280 -16.34 30.10 1.85
N ASN A 281 -15.84 31.03 2.67
CA ASN A 281 -14.52 31.62 2.49
C ASN A 281 -13.45 30.58 2.79
N VAL A 282 -12.57 30.34 1.82
CA VAL A 282 -11.47 29.36 1.87
C VAL A 282 -10.18 30.00 1.38
N GLY A 283 -9.03 29.48 1.80
CA GLY A 283 -7.73 29.99 1.38
C GLY A 283 -7.49 29.92 -0.13
N ASP A 284 -6.49 30.68 -0.58
CA ASP A 284 -6.24 30.91 -2.00
C ASP A 284 -5.83 29.63 -2.74
N GLU A 285 -5.11 28.69 -2.10
CA GLU A 285 -4.73 27.42 -2.73
C GLU A 285 -5.96 26.57 -3.03
N LEU A 286 -6.82 26.38 -2.02
CA LEU A 286 -8.05 25.60 -2.17
C LEU A 286 -9.04 26.28 -3.13
N ARG A 287 -9.08 27.61 -3.14
CA ARG A 287 -9.93 28.38 -4.04
C ARG A 287 -9.55 28.17 -5.51
N GLU A 288 -8.26 28.18 -5.82
CA GLU A 288 -7.77 27.89 -7.17
C GLU A 288 -8.08 26.45 -7.59
N GLU A 289 -8.02 25.48 -6.66
CA GLU A 289 -8.48 24.11 -6.92
C GLU A 289 -9.97 24.06 -7.26
N ILE A 290 -10.84 24.73 -6.50
CA ILE A 290 -12.28 24.80 -6.78
C ILE A 290 -12.54 25.43 -8.15
N ARG A 291 -11.84 26.52 -8.49
CA ARG A 291 -11.99 27.21 -9.78
C ARG A 291 -11.59 26.35 -10.97
N THR A 292 -10.57 25.52 -10.81
CA THR A 292 -10.04 24.65 -11.87
C THR A 292 -10.68 23.26 -11.88
N ALA A 293 -11.45 22.91 -10.84
CA ALA A 293 -12.09 21.62 -10.69
C ALA A 293 -13.10 21.35 -11.82
N LYS A 294 -13.02 20.14 -12.38
CA LYS A 294 -14.05 19.59 -13.27
C LYS A 294 -14.88 18.58 -12.49
N SER A 295 -16.14 18.41 -12.89
CA SER A 295 -17.01 17.37 -12.32
C SER A 295 -16.32 16.00 -12.35
N ALA A 296 -16.16 15.40 -11.17
CA ALA A 296 -15.44 14.14 -11.04
C ALA A 296 -16.28 12.97 -11.53
N LYS A 297 -15.62 11.98 -12.14
CA LYS A 297 -16.27 10.73 -12.55
C LYS A 297 -16.39 9.77 -11.37
N GLN A 298 -17.46 8.96 -11.37
CA GLN A 298 -17.58 7.83 -10.45
C GLN A 298 -16.38 6.89 -10.61
N LYS A 299 -15.84 6.41 -9.49
CA LYS A 299 -14.66 5.55 -9.50
C LYS A 299 -14.80 4.43 -8.48
N ILE A 300 -14.46 3.22 -8.90
CA ILE A 300 -14.40 2.03 -8.04
C ILE A 300 -13.05 1.37 -8.28
N ASN A 301 -12.21 1.35 -7.26
CA ASN A 301 -10.98 0.58 -7.24
C ASN A 301 -10.94 -0.32 -5.99
N ILE A 302 -11.49 -1.52 -6.14
CA ILE A 302 -11.61 -2.53 -5.07
C ILE A 302 -11.13 -3.90 -5.53
N GLN A 303 -10.28 -3.94 -6.56
CA GLN A 303 -9.89 -5.20 -7.22
C GLN A 303 -9.19 -6.15 -6.25
N HIS A 304 -8.39 -5.60 -5.34
CA HIS A 304 -7.57 -6.33 -4.37
C HIS A 304 -8.27 -6.63 -3.05
N LEU A 305 -9.50 -6.13 -2.85
CA LEU A 305 -10.23 -6.38 -1.61
C LEU A 305 -10.80 -7.81 -1.60
N PRO A 306 -10.86 -8.48 -0.43
CA PRO A 306 -11.45 -9.82 -0.30
C PRO A 306 -12.89 -9.86 -0.82
N LYS A 307 -13.22 -10.87 -1.63
CA LYS A 307 -14.54 -11.04 -2.26
C LYS A 307 -15.01 -12.49 -2.21
N GLY A 308 -16.33 -12.66 -2.16
CA GLY A 308 -16.96 -13.98 -2.15
C GLY A 308 -17.01 -14.61 -0.75
N LYS A 309 -17.94 -15.56 -0.56
CA LYS A 309 -18.29 -16.08 0.78
C LYS A 309 -17.10 -16.73 1.50
N GLU A 310 -16.26 -17.47 0.77
CA GLU A 310 -15.14 -18.21 1.36
C GLU A 310 -13.98 -17.32 1.78
N GLU A 311 -13.57 -16.36 0.95
CA GLU A 311 -12.51 -15.40 1.29
C GLU A 311 -12.93 -14.53 2.48
N LEU A 312 -14.18 -14.07 2.50
CA LEU A 312 -14.74 -13.30 3.61
C LEU A 312 -14.70 -14.09 4.91
N GLN A 313 -15.17 -15.34 4.91
CA GLN A 313 -15.13 -16.19 6.11
C GLN A 313 -13.69 -16.47 6.58
N LYS A 314 -12.72 -16.60 5.68
CA LYS A 314 -11.31 -16.79 6.06
C LYS A 314 -10.72 -15.50 6.65
N ALA A 315 -11.03 -14.36 6.03
CA ALA A 315 -10.55 -13.04 6.41
C ALA A 315 -11.07 -12.58 7.78
N THR A 316 -12.34 -12.85 8.10
CA THR A 316 -12.98 -12.36 9.35
C THR A 316 -12.76 -13.27 10.55
N LYS A 317 -12.45 -14.56 10.36
CA LYS A 317 -12.28 -15.54 11.45
C LYS A 317 -11.04 -15.32 12.34
N LYS A 318 -10.01 -14.64 11.84
CA LYS A 318 -8.71 -14.52 12.54
C LYS A 318 -8.26 -13.06 12.60
N ALA A 319 -7.43 -12.75 13.61
CA ALA A 319 -6.68 -11.50 13.61
C ALA A 319 -5.76 -11.44 12.39
N ILE A 320 -5.55 -10.22 11.89
CA ILE A 320 -4.66 -10.00 10.75
C ILE A 320 -3.26 -10.51 11.12
N PRO A 321 -2.67 -11.40 10.32
CA PRO A 321 -1.40 -12.01 10.65
C PRO A 321 -0.25 -11.00 10.52
N PHE A 322 0.84 -11.29 11.21
CA PHE A 322 2.03 -10.44 11.11
C PHE A 322 2.64 -10.48 9.69
N PHE A 323 2.72 -11.68 9.10
CA PHE A 323 3.17 -11.92 7.72
C PHE A 323 2.00 -12.35 6.84
N ALA A 324 2.02 -11.97 5.56
CA ALA A 324 0.99 -12.33 4.60
C ALA A 324 1.00 -13.84 4.34
N TYR A 325 -0.18 -14.46 4.32
CA TYR A 325 -0.35 -15.80 3.77
C TYR A 325 -0.57 -15.69 2.25
N ALA A 326 -0.02 -16.63 1.49
CA ALA A 326 -0.33 -16.72 0.08
C ALA A 326 -1.83 -17.01 -0.11
N SER A 327 -2.50 -16.28 -1.02
CA SER A 327 -3.85 -16.63 -1.45
C SER A 327 -3.87 -18.03 -2.07
N GLU A 328 -5.03 -18.70 -2.06
CA GLU A 328 -5.18 -20.03 -2.67
C GLU A 328 -4.82 -20.00 -4.17
N GLU A 329 -5.15 -18.91 -4.86
CA GLU A 329 -4.76 -18.71 -6.25
C GLU A 329 -3.24 -18.63 -6.42
N ARG A 330 -2.55 -17.83 -5.59
CA ARG A 330 -1.09 -17.73 -5.63
C ARG A 330 -0.41 -19.06 -5.27
N PHE A 331 -1.00 -19.82 -4.34
CA PHE A 331 -0.52 -21.15 -3.99
C PHE A 331 -0.71 -22.15 -5.14
N ARG A 332 -1.87 -22.13 -5.80
CA ARG A 332 -2.16 -22.93 -6.99
C ARG A 332 -1.17 -22.62 -8.12
N ASP A 333 -0.99 -21.35 -8.42
CA ASP A 333 -0.06 -20.87 -9.45
C ASP A 333 1.38 -21.31 -9.18
N LEU A 334 1.83 -21.21 -7.93
CA LEU A 334 3.15 -21.67 -7.52
C LEU A 334 3.29 -23.17 -7.77
N PHE A 335 2.28 -23.96 -7.42
CA PHE A 335 2.33 -25.41 -7.57
C PHE A 335 2.27 -25.87 -9.03
N LEU A 336 1.52 -25.15 -9.87
CA LEU A 336 1.53 -25.35 -11.33
C LEU A 336 2.92 -25.08 -11.89
N ALA A 337 3.53 -23.95 -11.52
CA ALA A 337 4.89 -23.61 -11.96
C ALA A 337 5.92 -24.66 -11.51
N LEU A 338 5.88 -25.11 -10.24
CA LEU A 338 6.80 -26.14 -9.74
C LEU A 338 6.64 -27.49 -10.46
N ARG A 339 5.42 -27.86 -10.83
CA ARG A 339 5.15 -29.07 -11.63
C ARG A 339 5.67 -28.95 -13.05
N GLU A 340 5.55 -27.78 -13.68
CA GLU A 340 6.16 -27.51 -14.99
C GLU A 340 7.68 -27.58 -14.91
N ASP A 341 8.26 -27.01 -13.85
CA ASP A 341 9.71 -27.02 -13.61
C ASP A 341 10.27 -28.44 -13.37
N ALA A 342 9.47 -29.34 -12.79
CA ALA A 342 9.86 -30.72 -12.56
C ALA A 342 9.84 -31.57 -13.84
N ARG A 343 9.08 -31.19 -14.87
CA ARG A 343 8.97 -31.96 -16.12
C ARG A 343 10.22 -31.80 -16.97
N THR A 344 10.75 -32.92 -17.44
CA THR A 344 11.85 -32.94 -18.40
C THR A 344 11.40 -32.36 -19.74
N ASN A 345 12.19 -31.46 -20.32
CA ASN A 345 11.96 -30.92 -21.65
C ASN A 345 13.29 -30.80 -22.41
N SER A 346 13.22 -30.67 -23.73
CA SER A 346 14.41 -30.63 -24.59
C SER A 346 15.27 -29.40 -24.34
N MET A 347 14.67 -28.25 -24.01
CA MET A 347 15.38 -27.01 -23.70
C MET A 347 16.33 -27.19 -22.51
N TYR A 348 15.87 -27.87 -21.45
CA TYR A 348 16.69 -28.19 -20.28
C TYR A 348 17.94 -28.99 -20.65
N ILE A 349 17.79 -30.02 -21.49
CA ILE A 349 18.90 -30.87 -21.92
C ILE A 349 19.90 -30.05 -22.75
N VAL A 350 19.43 -29.26 -23.71
CA VAL A 350 20.29 -28.42 -24.56
C VAL A 350 21.07 -27.40 -23.71
N LEU A 351 20.39 -26.70 -22.79
CA LEU A 351 21.04 -25.74 -21.91
C LEU A 351 22.05 -26.41 -20.98
N MET A 352 21.76 -27.61 -20.47
CA MET A 352 22.71 -28.38 -19.66
C MET A 352 23.96 -28.78 -20.43
N VAL A 353 23.82 -29.24 -21.68
CA VAL A 353 24.96 -29.56 -22.56
C VAL A 353 25.80 -28.30 -22.80
N LEU A 354 25.18 -27.22 -23.28
CA LEU A 354 25.88 -25.98 -23.63
C LEU A 354 26.56 -25.34 -22.41
N SER A 355 25.85 -25.26 -21.27
CA SER A 355 26.40 -24.76 -20.02
C SER A 355 27.60 -25.60 -19.56
N THR A 356 27.50 -26.92 -19.60
CA THR A 356 28.59 -27.78 -19.14
C THR A 356 29.79 -27.76 -20.08
N MET A 357 29.57 -27.70 -21.40
CA MET A 357 30.65 -27.51 -22.38
C MET A 357 31.36 -26.17 -22.15
N LEU A 358 30.61 -25.09 -21.98
CA LEU A 358 31.17 -23.76 -21.70
C LEU A 358 31.94 -23.74 -20.36
N ALA A 359 31.39 -24.36 -19.32
CA ALA A 359 32.06 -24.50 -18.02
C ALA A 359 33.37 -25.28 -18.15
N THR A 360 33.36 -26.41 -18.87
CA THR A 360 34.54 -27.25 -19.08
C THR A 360 35.64 -26.47 -19.82
N VAL A 361 35.27 -25.75 -20.89
CA VAL A 361 36.20 -24.88 -21.63
C VAL A 361 36.72 -23.74 -20.74
N GLY A 362 35.85 -23.08 -19.97
CA GLY A 362 36.23 -22.02 -19.04
C GLY A 362 37.20 -22.49 -17.95
N LEU A 363 36.97 -23.70 -17.42
CA LEU A 363 37.86 -24.34 -16.45
C LEU A 363 39.24 -24.61 -17.05
N TYR A 364 39.32 -25.15 -18.27
CA TYR A 364 40.61 -25.35 -18.98
C TYR A 364 41.31 -24.04 -19.36
N GLN A 365 40.55 -22.96 -19.56
CA GLN A 365 41.08 -21.61 -19.78
C GLN A 365 41.47 -20.89 -18.50
N ASN A 366 41.22 -21.47 -17.32
CA ASN A 366 41.37 -20.82 -16.02
C ASN A 366 40.63 -19.45 -15.96
N SER A 367 39.43 -19.38 -16.56
CA SER A 367 38.66 -18.14 -16.69
C SER A 367 37.41 -18.16 -15.82
N SER A 368 37.49 -17.53 -14.65
CA SER A 368 36.37 -17.38 -13.72
C SER A 368 35.15 -16.72 -14.38
N ALA A 369 35.35 -15.73 -15.25
CA ALA A 369 34.28 -15.05 -15.96
C ALA A 369 33.48 -15.99 -16.89
N VAL A 370 34.17 -16.87 -17.63
CA VAL A 370 33.50 -17.86 -18.50
C VAL A 370 32.78 -18.92 -17.66
N VAL A 371 33.39 -19.35 -16.55
CA VAL A 371 32.77 -20.30 -15.61
C VAL A 371 31.50 -19.71 -14.99
N ILE A 372 31.50 -18.44 -14.58
CA ILE A 372 30.31 -17.74 -14.10
C ILE A 372 29.25 -17.61 -15.21
N GLY A 373 29.66 -17.28 -16.44
CA GLY A 373 28.76 -17.23 -17.60
C GLY A 373 28.08 -18.58 -17.87
N ALA A 374 28.81 -19.68 -17.69
CA ALA A 374 28.25 -21.02 -17.79
C ALA A 374 27.21 -21.32 -16.71
N MET A 375 27.43 -20.88 -15.47
CA MET A 375 26.45 -21.04 -14.38
C MET A 375 25.12 -20.33 -14.68
N LEU A 376 25.17 -19.16 -15.30
CA LEU A 376 23.97 -18.38 -15.66
C LEU A 376 23.07 -19.08 -16.69
N LEU A 377 23.66 -19.91 -17.54
CA LEU A 377 22.94 -20.69 -18.55
C LEU A 377 22.25 -21.94 -17.95
N ALA A 378 22.75 -22.43 -16.81
CA ALA A 378 22.37 -23.74 -16.28
C ALA A 378 20.98 -23.73 -15.62
N PRO A 379 20.01 -24.53 -16.09
CA PRO A 379 18.66 -24.57 -15.52
C PRO A 379 18.51 -25.52 -14.32
N LEU A 380 19.60 -25.82 -13.60
CA LEU A 380 19.65 -26.92 -12.62
C LEU A 380 18.97 -26.56 -11.28
N MET A 381 18.93 -25.27 -10.92
CA MET A 381 18.25 -24.78 -9.70
C MET A 381 16.74 -25.05 -9.72
N THR A 382 16.11 -24.92 -10.88
CA THR A 382 14.65 -24.99 -11.01
C THR A 382 14.08 -26.35 -10.57
N PRO A 383 14.56 -27.50 -11.07
CA PRO A 383 14.10 -28.80 -10.57
C PRO A 383 14.53 -29.09 -9.13
N ILE A 384 15.61 -28.49 -8.62
CA ILE A 384 16.00 -28.65 -7.20
C ILE A 384 14.97 -28.02 -6.27
N VAL A 385 14.51 -26.80 -6.58
CA VAL A 385 13.46 -26.14 -5.78
C VAL A 385 12.14 -26.95 -5.82
N SER A 386 11.82 -27.53 -6.97
CA SER A 386 10.67 -28.44 -7.10
C SER A 386 10.84 -29.73 -6.29
N LEU A 387 12.06 -30.29 -6.22
CA LEU A 387 12.37 -31.45 -5.38
C LEU A 387 12.16 -31.13 -3.90
N ALA A 388 12.73 -30.03 -3.41
CA ALA A 388 12.58 -29.58 -2.02
C ALA A 388 11.11 -29.42 -1.62
N MET A 389 10.32 -28.76 -2.48
CA MET A 389 8.88 -28.60 -2.24
C MET A 389 8.11 -29.93 -2.30
N GLY A 390 8.48 -30.82 -3.21
CA GLY A 390 7.92 -32.17 -3.32
C GLY A 390 8.15 -32.99 -2.04
N LEU A 391 9.37 -32.96 -1.49
CA LEU A 391 9.72 -33.60 -0.23
C LEU A 391 8.95 -32.99 0.95
N LEU A 392 8.94 -31.66 1.05
CA LEU A 392 8.23 -30.93 2.11
C LEU A 392 6.72 -31.24 2.14
N ARG A 393 6.11 -31.40 0.97
CA ARG A 393 4.68 -31.71 0.82
C ARG A 393 4.36 -33.19 0.70
N GLN A 394 5.37 -34.05 0.68
CA GLN A 394 5.22 -35.48 0.41
C GLN A 394 4.46 -35.77 -0.92
N ASP A 395 4.58 -34.88 -1.92
CA ASP A 395 4.03 -35.12 -3.27
C ASP A 395 5.01 -36.05 -4.02
N LYS A 396 4.68 -37.34 -4.04
CA LYS A 396 5.47 -38.38 -4.71
C LYS A 396 5.67 -38.11 -6.19
N GLY A 397 4.68 -37.54 -6.87
CA GLY A 397 4.76 -37.24 -8.29
C GLY A 397 5.77 -36.13 -8.57
N LEU A 398 5.67 -35.02 -7.82
CA LEU A 398 6.59 -33.89 -7.94
C LEU A 398 8.03 -34.29 -7.56
N THR A 399 8.18 -35.04 -6.47
CA THR A 399 9.48 -35.56 -6.00
C THR A 399 10.14 -36.43 -7.07
N THR A 400 9.41 -37.43 -7.58
CA THR A 400 9.96 -38.37 -8.57
C THR A 400 10.35 -37.68 -9.87
N GLN A 401 9.49 -36.80 -10.41
CA GLN A 401 9.78 -36.07 -11.65
C GLN A 401 11.01 -35.16 -11.50
N SER A 402 11.09 -34.44 -10.38
CA SER A 402 12.23 -33.56 -10.09
C SER A 402 13.54 -34.34 -9.94
N THR A 403 13.53 -35.45 -9.19
CA THR A 403 14.69 -36.34 -9.04
C THR A 403 15.15 -36.90 -10.38
N VAL A 404 14.25 -37.41 -11.21
CA VAL A 404 14.57 -37.93 -12.54
C VAL A 404 15.21 -36.83 -13.42
N LYS A 405 14.66 -35.61 -13.39
CA LYS A 405 15.19 -34.48 -14.16
C LYS A 405 16.59 -34.04 -13.69
N ILE A 406 16.84 -34.05 -12.37
CA ILE A 406 18.16 -33.75 -11.80
C ILE A 406 19.17 -34.83 -12.22
N ILE A 407 18.84 -36.11 -12.05
CA ILE A 407 19.72 -37.23 -12.43
C ILE A 407 20.05 -37.18 -13.93
N LEU A 408 19.04 -36.93 -14.78
CA LEU A 408 19.27 -36.78 -16.23
C LEU A 408 20.22 -35.60 -16.53
N GLY A 409 20.04 -34.47 -15.84
CA GLY A 409 20.94 -33.32 -15.96
C GLY A 409 22.38 -33.64 -15.54
N VAL A 410 22.55 -34.36 -14.44
CA VAL A 410 23.85 -34.83 -13.94
C VAL A 410 24.53 -35.73 -14.97
N VAL A 411 23.82 -36.72 -15.50
CA VAL A 411 24.36 -37.64 -16.52
C VAL A 411 24.77 -36.88 -17.78
N VAL A 412 23.90 -36.02 -18.31
CA VAL A 412 24.18 -35.24 -19.51
C VAL A 412 25.39 -34.30 -19.32
N ALA A 413 25.49 -33.66 -18.16
CA ALA A 413 26.62 -32.80 -17.82
C ALA A 413 27.93 -33.59 -17.77
N LEU A 414 27.96 -34.71 -17.04
CA LEU A 414 29.14 -35.58 -16.95
C LEU A 414 29.59 -36.05 -18.33
N LEU A 415 28.67 -36.56 -19.16
CA LEU A 415 28.98 -36.99 -20.53
C LEU A 415 29.53 -35.85 -21.39
N SER A 416 28.96 -34.65 -21.27
CA SER A 416 29.43 -33.47 -22.02
C SER A 416 30.84 -33.04 -21.61
N ALA A 417 31.13 -33.04 -20.31
CA ALA A 417 32.46 -32.71 -19.78
C ALA A 417 33.51 -33.77 -20.12
N ILE A 418 33.14 -35.07 -20.08
CA ILE A 418 34.00 -36.18 -20.52
C ILE A 418 34.34 -36.01 -22.00
N LEU A 419 33.35 -35.72 -22.85
CA LEU A 419 33.55 -35.53 -24.29
C LEU A 419 34.56 -34.40 -24.57
N ILE A 420 34.38 -33.23 -23.95
CA ILE A 420 35.31 -32.11 -24.11
C ILE A 420 36.71 -32.46 -23.57
N THR A 421 36.79 -33.17 -22.45
CA THR A 421 38.06 -33.59 -21.87
C THR A 421 38.83 -34.54 -22.79
N GLN A 422 38.14 -35.48 -23.44
CA GLN A 422 38.74 -36.38 -24.42
C GLN A 422 39.18 -35.67 -25.70
N MET A 423 38.57 -34.53 -26.06
CA MET A 423 39.04 -33.68 -27.16
C MET A 423 40.32 -32.91 -26.80
N PHE A 424 40.56 -32.62 -25.52
CA PHE A 424 41.73 -31.86 -25.03
C PHE A 424 42.54 -32.58 -23.93
N PRO A 425 43.03 -33.82 -24.15
CA PRO A 425 43.55 -34.67 -23.06
C PRO A 425 44.85 -34.16 -22.41
N HIS A 426 45.63 -33.31 -23.10
CA HIS A 426 46.95 -32.86 -22.66
C HIS A 426 46.94 -31.49 -21.95
N LYS A 427 45.77 -30.97 -21.56
CA LYS A 427 45.69 -29.69 -20.83
C LYS A 427 46.05 -29.87 -19.35
N PRO A 428 46.81 -28.92 -18.76
CA PRO A 428 47.19 -28.96 -17.35
C PRO A 428 46.01 -28.64 -16.43
N LEU A 429 46.17 -29.00 -15.15
CA LEU A 429 45.28 -28.59 -14.07
C LEU A 429 45.33 -27.08 -13.87
N THR A 430 44.17 -26.46 -13.66
CA THR A 430 44.04 -25.02 -13.44
C THR A 430 43.62 -24.71 -12.01
N GLU A 431 43.88 -23.48 -11.55
CA GLU A 431 43.49 -23.01 -10.21
C GLU A 431 41.97 -23.08 -10.03
N GLU A 432 41.21 -22.73 -11.07
CA GLU A 432 39.75 -22.86 -11.04
C GLU A 432 39.32 -24.31 -10.81
N MET A 433 40.00 -25.32 -11.37
CA MET A 433 39.67 -26.71 -11.06
C MET A 433 40.04 -27.10 -9.62
N GLN A 434 41.24 -26.72 -9.17
CA GLN A 434 41.74 -27.06 -7.84
C GLN A 434 40.86 -26.51 -6.71
N ALA A 435 40.29 -25.32 -6.89
CA ALA A 435 39.36 -24.72 -5.93
C ALA A 435 38.05 -25.53 -5.75
N ARG A 436 37.73 -26.51 -6.61
CA ARG A 436 36.54 -27.38 -6.49
C ARG A 436 36.86 -28.78 -5.97
N LEU A 437 38.11 -29.06 -5.62
CA LEU A 437 38.57 -30.37 -5.12
C LEU A 437 38.64 -30.45 -3.59
N ASN A 438 38.48 -29.32 -2.89
CA ASN A 438 38.57 -29.27 -1.44
C ASN A 438 37.25 -28.75 -0.85
N PRO A 439 36.18 -29.57 -0.79
CA PRO A 439 34.91 -29.17 -0.20
C PRO A 439 35.07 -28.78 1.27
N THR A 440 34.44 -27.67 1.67
CA THR A 440 34.47 -27.15 3.04
C THR A 440 33.06 -27.00 3.62
N LEU A 441 32.98 -26.84 4.96
CA LEU A 441 31.72 -26.50 5.62
C LEU A 441 31.17 -25.12 5.18
N LEU A 442 32.03 -24.23 4.70
CA LEU A 442 31.62 -22.93 4.18
C LEU A 442 30.85 -23.09 2.86
N ASP A 443 31.24 -24.02 2.00
CA ASP A 443 30.51 -24.33 0.77
C ASP A 443 29.09 -24.83 1.08
N LEU A 444 28.95 -25.69 2.09
CA LEU A 444 27.64 -26.14 2.58
C LEU A 444 26.80 -24.98 3.13
N ALA A 445 27.39 -24.07 3.91
CA ALA A 445 26.69 -22.89 4.42
C ALA A 445 26.17 -21.99 3.28
N VAL A 446 26.99 -21.79 2.24
CA VAL A 446 26.59 -21.06 1.03
C VAL A 446 25.43 -21.76 0.33
N ALA A 447 25.48 -23.08 0.18
CA ALA A 447 24.40 -23.87 -0.42
C ALA A 447 23.06 -23.74 0.32
N ILE A 448 23.08 -23.79 1.66
CA ILE A 448 21.89 -23.60 2.50
C ILE A 448 21.30 -22.19 2.32
N ILE A 449 22.14 -21.16 2.38
CA ILE A 449 21.70 -19.77 2.22
C ILE A 449 21.09 -19.57 0.82
N ALA A 450 21.69 -20.16 -0.20
CA ALA A 450 21.17 -20.09 -1.55
C ALA A 450 19.86 -20.87 -1.74
N GLY A 451 19.67 -22.01 -1.05
CA GLY A 451 18.39 -22.71 -0.99
C GLY A 451 17.28 -21.85 -0.41
N VAL A 452 17.55 -21.18 0.72
CA VAL A 452 16.63 -20.21 1.33
C VAL A 452 16.30 -19.07 0.37
N ALA A 453 17.31 -18.50 -0.29
CA ALA A 453 17.13 -17.44 -1.27
C ALA A 453 16.35 -17.94 -2.51
N GLY A 454 16.55 -19.18 -2.93
CA GLY A 454 15.84 -19.82 -4.04
C GLY A 454 14.36 -20.02 -3.72
N ALA A 455 14.05 -20.52 -2.53
CA ALA A 455 12.67 -20.62 -2.03
C ALA A 455 12.00 -19.25 -1.93
N TYR A 456 12.71 -18.24 -1.41
CA TYR A 456 12.18 -16.89 -1.28
C TYR A 456 11.88 -16.24 -2.64
N THR A 457 12.82 -16.29 -3.58
CA THR A 457 12.61 -15.74 -4.93
C THR A 457 11.50 -16.47 -5.69
N LYS A 458 11.39 -17.80 -5.53
CA LYS A 458 10.31 -18.58 -6.14
C LYS A 458 8.93 -18.23 -5.56
N ALA A 459 8.87 -17.90 -4.28
CA ALA A 459 7.62 -17.53 -3.61
C ALA A 459 7.08 -16.16 -4.06
N TYR A 460 7.93 -15.22 -4.49
CA TYR A 460 7.54 -13.84 -4.82
C TYR A 460 7.80 -13.50 -6.30
N LYS A 461 6.73 -13.56 -7.12
CA LYS A 461 6.81 -13.35 -8.58
C LYS A 461 7.46 -12.01 -9.00
N GLU A 462 7.32 -10.97 -8.17
CA GLU A 462 7.82 -9.61 -8.44
C GLU A 462 9.35 -9.46 -8.29
N ILE A 463 10.01 -10.44 -7.67
CA ILE A 463 11.47 -10.43 -7.41
C ILE A 463 12.21 -11.31 -8.44
N LEU A 464 11.50 -11.91 -9.43
CA LEU A 464 12.07 -12.91 -10.35
C LEU A 464 13.28 -12.42 -11.17
N GLN A 465 13.47 -11.11 -11.35
CA GLN A 465 14.68 -10.57 -12.00
C GLN A 465 15.97 -10.86 -11.20
N SER A 466 15.86 -11.28 -9.94
CA SER A 466 16.97 -11.63 -9.05
C SER A 466 17.36 -13.12 -9.06
N LEU A 467 16.66 -13.98 -9.81
CA LEU A 467 16.96 -15.44 -9.86
C LEU A 467 18.39 -15.71 -10.34
N ALA A 468 18.92 -14.86 -11.23
CA ALA A 468 20.32 -14.93 -11.66
C ALA A 468 21.28 -14.83 -10.46
N GLY A 469 21.06 -13.89 -9.52
CA GLY A 469 21.93 -13.69 -8.36
C GLY A 469 21.96 -14.86 -7.37
N VAL A 470 20.83 -15.56 -7.21
CA VAL A 470 20.73 -16.75 -6.34
C VAL A 470 21.36 -17.98 -7.01
N ALA A 471 21.15 -18.13 -8.33
CA ALA A 471 21.78 -19.20 -9.11
C ALA A 471 23.30 -19.01 -9.26
N ILE A 472 23.79 -17.75 -9.28
CA ILE A 472 25.23 -17.44 -9.24
C ILE A 472 25.86 -17.90 -7.93
N ALA A 473 25.13 -17.83 -6.82
CA ALA A 473 25.68 -18.12 -5.49
C ALA A 473 26.05 -19.59 -5.28
N VAL A 474 25.45 -20.54 -6.03
CA VAL A 474 25.84 -21.95 -5.95
C VAL A 474 26.41 -22.43 -7.26
N ALA A 475 27.73 -22.62 -7.25
CA ALA A 475 28.47 -23.28 -8.30
C ALA A 475 28.07 -24.77 -8.36
N LEU A 476 26.92 -25.14 -8.90
CA LEU A 476 26.55 -26.56 -9.11
C LEU A 476 27.18 -27.14 -10.38
N VAL A 477 27.16 -26.37 -11.48
CA VAL A 477 27.71 -26.84 -12.76
C VAL A 477 29.22 -26.98 -12.74
N PRO A 478 30.01 -26.05 -12.15
CA PRO A 478 31.47 -26.20 -12.23
C PRO A 478 32.03 -27.41 -11.48
N PRO A 479 31.64 -27.74 -10.23
CA PRO A 479 32.05 -28.98 -9.58
C PRO A 479 31.61 -30.22 -10.37
N LEU A 480 30.43 -30.19 -10.99
CA LEU A 480 29.96 -31.27 -11.85
C LEU A 480 30.79 -31.40 -13.14
N ALA A 481 31.22 -30.29 -13.74
CA ALA A 481 32.12 -30.27 -14.88
C ALA A 481 33.53 -30.75 -14.48
N VAL A 482 34.06 -30.32 -13.34
CA VAL A 482 35.34 -30.80 -12.78
C VAL A 482 35.27 -32.31 -12.50
N ALA A 483 34.16 -32.80 -11.95
CA ALA A 483 33.94 -34.23 -11.81
C ALA A 483 33.99 -34.94 -13.17
N GLY A 484 33.27 -34.43 -14.18
CA GLY A 484 33.33 -34.96 -15.54
C GLY A 484 34.73 -34.92 -16.18
N ILE A 485 35.53 -33.91 -15.87
CA ILE A 485 36.95 -33.85 -16.26
C ILE A 485 37.75 -34.97 -15.58
N GLY A 486 37.57 -35.19 -14.28
CA GLY A 486 38.19 -36.30 -13.53
C GLY A 486 37.85 -37.66 -14.14
N ALA A 487 36.56 -37.90 -14.38
CA ALA A 487 36.09 -39.12 -15.04
C ALA A 487 36.69 -39.28 -16.44
N GLY A 488 36.77 -38.20 -17.24
CA GLY A 488 37.36 -38.22 -18.57
C GLY A 488 38.87 -38.49 -18.58
N ARG A 489 39.57 -38.13 -17.50
CA ARG A 489 41.00 -38.42 -17.28
C ARG A 489 41.26 -39.76 -16.58
N LEU A 490 40.22 -40.50 -16.21
CA LEU A 490 40.29 -41.71 -15.37
C LEU A 490 40.94 -41.47 -14.00
N ASP A 491 40.80 -40.25 -13.46
CA ASP A 491 41.27 -39.87 -12.13
C ASP A 491 40.09 -39.87 -11.14
N TRP A 492 40.00 -40.96 -10.37
CA TRP A 492 38.88 -41.21 -9.46
C TRP A 492 38.90 -40.33 -8.21
N ASP A 493 40.09 -39.96 -7.72
CA ASP A 493 40.21 -39.07 -6.57
C ASP A 493 39.74 -37.67 -6.96
N PHE A 494 40.15 -37.20 -8.13
CA PHE A 494 39.71 -35.93 -8.70
C PHE A 494 38.19 -35.90 -8.95
N PHE A 495 37.63 -36.99 -9.50
CA PHE A 495 36.19 -37.13 -9.70
C PHE A 495 35.43 -37.06 -8.37
N SER A 496 35.83 -37.86 -7.38
CA SER A 496 35.08 -38.03 -6.14
C SER A 496 35.04 -36.75 -5.30
N GLN A 497 36.15 -36.00 -5.24
CA GLN A 497 36.23 -34.73 -4.52
C GLN A 497 35.30 -33.66 -5.11
N ALA A 498 35.33 -33.48 -6.44
CA ALA A 498 34.47 -32.51 -7.11
C ALA A 498 32.99 -32.94 -7.09
N PHE A 499 32.73 -34.24 -7.21
CA PHE A 499 31.38 -34.79 -7.10
C PHE A 499 30.82 -34.70 -5.68
N LEU A 500 31.66 -34.79 -4.65
CA LEU A 500 31.29 -34.56 -3.27
C LEU A 500 30.85 -33.12 -3.06
N LEU A 501 31.60 -32.13 -3.56
CA LEU A 501 31.21 -30.71 -3.51
C LEU A 501 29.85 -30.47 -4.20
N PHE A 502 29.64 -31.05 -5.39
CA PHE A 502 28.34 -31.00 -6.06
C PHE A 502 27.22 -31.59 -5.18
N SER A 503 27.46 -32.77 -4.61
CA SER A 503 26.47 -33.50 -3.81
C SER A 503 26.12 -32.78 -2.52
N THR A 504 27.10 -32.24 -1.80
CA THR A 504 26.88 -31.45 -0.59
C THR A 504 26.12 -30.17 -0.88
N ASN A 505 26.41 -29.52 -2.01
CA ASN A 505 25.68 -28.33 -2.43
C ASN A 505 24.24 -28.67 -2.81
N LEU A 506 24.02 -29.76 -3.56
CA LEU A 506 22.67 -30.23 -3.90
C LEU A 506 21.83 -30.50 -2.65
N VAL A 507 22.38 -31.23 -1.67
CA VAL A 507 21.70 -31.53 -0.41
C VAL A 507 21.49 -30.28 0.44
N GLY A 508 22.43 -29.35 0.48
CA GLY A 508 22.28 -28.10 1.23
C GLY A 508 21.18 -27.19 0.69
N ILE A 509 20.93 -27.20 -0.62
CA ILE A 509 19.87 -26.40 -1.25
C ILE A 509 18.47 -26.99 -0.99
N VAL A 510 18.36 -28.32 -0.98
CA VAL A 510 17.10 -29.06 -0.76
C VAL A 510 16.67 -28.98 0.69
#